data_AF-A0A660Q0J7-F1
#
_entry.id   AF-A0A660Q0J7-F1
#
_cell.length_a   1.000
_cell.length_b   1.000
_cell.length_c   1.000
_cell.angle_alpha   90.00
_cell.angle_beta   90.00
_cell.angle_gamma   90.00
#
_symmetry.space_group_name_H-M   'P 1'
#
loop_
_entity.id
_entity.type
_entity.pdbx_description
1 polymer ?
#
loop_
_entity_poly.entity_id
_entity_poly.type
_entity_poly.pdbx_seq_one_letter_code
_entity_poly.pdbx_strand_id
1 'polypeptide(L)'
;MADSSFFDNEQDQHPSGEIPNLGDKSGADGSQSGSQEGAFRTDEGRLAAVMSYIPFLCFIPLLNMKHNQEARFHARQGVVLFLVELVAALFLIDRIANFVFTAVLIVAVAFSIAGIYFALQGKNYKLPIIGDLADKSKL
;
A
#
# COMPACT_ATOMS: atom_id res chain seq x y z
N MET A 1 68.47 -41.96 59.46
CA MET A 1 69.53 -40.95 59.29
C MET A 1 69.86 -40.99 57.80
N ALA A 2 69.61 -39.87 57.10
CA ALA A 2 69.82 -39.58 55.67
C ALA A 2 69.61 -40.70 54.64
N ASP A 3 68.74 -40.47 53.64
CA ASP A 3 69.29 -40.29 52.29
C ASP A 3 68.35 -39.58 51.31
N SER A 4 69.01 -39.05 50.30
CA SER A 4 68.69 -38.12 49.23
C SER A 4 67.93 -38.71 48.03
N SER A 5 67.34 -37.81 47.23
CA SER A 5 66.78 -37.90 45.84
C SER A 5 65.31 -37.41 45.82
N PHE A 6 64.92 -36.20 45.41
CA PHE A 6 65.42 -35.22 44.43
C PHE A 6 65.77 -35.85 43.07
N PHE A 7 64.74 -35.93 42.22
CA PHE A 7 64.64 -36.41 40.83
C PHE A 7 64.43 -37.90 40.57
N ASP A 8 63.19 -38.24 40.17
CA ASP A 8 62.82 -39.11 39.03
C ASP A 8 61.37 -38.72 38.64
N ASN A 9 61.18 -38.07 37.47
CA ASN A 9 60.59 -38.63 36.23
C ASN A 9 59.17 -39.23 36.42
N GLU A 10 58.11 -38.88 35.68
CA GLU A 10 58.01 -38.40 34.31
C GLU A 10 56.61 -37.80 34.08
N GLN A 11 56.57 -36.70 33.32
CA GLN A 11 55.65 -36.36 32.22
C GLN A 11 54.21 -36.89 32.28
N ASP A 12 53.25 -35.96 32.37
CA ASP A 12 51.94 -36.10 31.70
C ASP A 12 51.18 -34.76 31.62
N GLN A 13 51.78 -33.73 31.00
CA GLN A 13 51.00 -32.58 30.49
C GLN A 13 51.62 -32.04 29.20
N HIS A 14 51.16 -32.53 28.05
CA HIS A 14 51.27 -31.82 26.77
C HIS A 14 49.87 -31.58 26.19
N PRO A 15 49.53 -30.33 25.82
CA PRO A 15 48.21 -29.97 25.31
C PRO A 15 48.10 -30.40 23.84
N SER A 16 47.23 -31.36 23.54
CA SER A 16 46.83 -31.66 22.17
C SER A 16 45.67 -30.74 21.81
N GLY A 17 45.90 -29.87 20.82
CA GLY A 17 44.88 -28.98 20.30
C GLY A 17 43.71 -29.73 19.69
N GLU A 18 42.53 -29.56 20.28
CA GLU A 18 41.28 -29.58 19.56
C GLU A 18 40.77 -28.14 19.48
N ILE A 19 40.78 -27.58 18.28
CA ILE A 19 40.11 -26.30 18.00
C ILE A 19 38.61 -26.64 17.90
N PRO A 20 37.74 -26.06 18.75
CA PRO A 20 36.31 -26.19 18.59
C PRO A 20 35.86 -25.59 17.26
N ASN A 21 35.02 -26.33 16.55
CA ASN A 21 34.37 -25.94 15.31
C ASN A 21 33.69 -24.55 15.48
N LEU A 22 34.14 -23.53 14.74
CA LEU A 22 33.40 -22.28 14.56
C LEU A 22 32.21 -22.54 13.62
N GLY A 23 31.21 -23.22 14.18
CA GLY A 23 29.87 -23.30 13.63
C GLY A 23 29.04 -22.13 14.11
N ASP A 24 28.62 -21.32 13.15
CA ASP A 24 27.47 -20.41 13.20
C ASP A 24 27.65 -19.06 13.91
N LYS A 25 28.07 -18.04 13.13
CA LYS A 25 27.73 -16.65 13.42
C LYS A 25 26.28 -16.41 13.02
N SER A 26 25.35 -16.84 13.87
CA SER A 26 23.96 -16.38 13.84
C SER A 26 23.60 -15.88 15.24
N GLY A 27 23.83 -14.60 15.47
CA GLY A 27 23.68 -14.00 16.79
C GLY A 27 24.13 -12.55 16.78
N ALA A 28 23.42 -11.71 16.02
CA ALA A 28 23.47 -10.27 16.16
C ALA A 28 22.07 -9.76 16.50
N ASP A 29 21.86 -9.68 17.81
CA ASP A 29 21.15 -8.63 18.52
C ASP A 29 19.63 -8.49 18.32
N GLY A 30 18.90 -9.15 19.20
CA GLY A 30 17.53 -8.84 19.52
C GLY A 30 17.45 -7.87 20.71
N SER A 31 16.97 -6.65 20.45
CA SER A 31 16.17 -5.81 21.36
C SER A 31 15.79 -4.55 20.56
N GLN A 32 14.56 -4.05 20.48
CA GLN A 32 13.70 -3.73 21.61
C GLN A 32 12.22 -3.76 21.22
N SER A 33 11.44 -4.32 22.14
CA SER A 33 9.99 -4.28 22.20
C SER A 33 9.51 -2.85 22.48
N GLY A 34 8.67 -2.31 21.61
CA GLY A 34 7.76 -1.20 21.91
C GLY A 34 6.32 -1.70 21.80
N SER A 35 5.64 -1.77 22.94
CA SER A 35 4.19 -1.95 23.16
C SER A 35 3.35 -2.38 21.93
N GLN A 36 3.12 -3.70 21.81
CA GLN A 36 2.11 -4.25 20.89
C GLN A 36 0.70 -4.02 21.45
N GLU A 37 0.13 -2.86 21.18
CA GLU A 37 -1.32 -2.69 21.17
C GLU A 37 -1.77 -2.52 19.71
N GLY A 38 -2.25 -3.62 19.11
CA GLY A 38 -2.85 -3.65 17.77
C GLY A 38 -2.57 -4.95 17.02
N ALA A 39 -3.62 -5.69 16.66
CA ALA A 39 -3.55 -7.05 16.13
C ALA A 39 -2.81 -7.16 14.77
N PHE A 40 -1.56 -7.62 14.82
CA PHE A 40 -0.86 -8.27 13.71
C PHE A 40 0.01 -9.40 14.24
N ARG A 41 -0.06 -10.57 13.61
CA ARG A 41 0.60 -11.79 14.13
C ARG A 41 2.11 -11.81 13.94
N THR A 42 2.64 -11.02 13.01
CA THR A 42 4.08 -10.95 12.67
C THR A 42 4.47 -9.53 12.23
N ASP A 43 5.74 -9.16 12.41
CA ASP A 43 6.27 -7.88 11.92
C ASP A 43 6.26 -7.79 10.39
N GLU A 44 6.41 -8.93 9.70
CA GLU A 44 6.25 -9.03 8.26
C GLU A 44 4.84 -8.66 7.82
N GLY A 45 3.81 -9.11 8.55
CA GLY A 45 2.41 -8.76 8.31
C GLY A 45 2.14 -7.27 8.52
N ARG A 46 2.76 -6.66 9.53
CA ARG A 46 2.69 -5.22 9.80
C ARG A 46 3.32 -4.41 8.67
N LEU A 47 4.53 -4.78 8.25
CA LEU A 47 5.23 -4.09 7.16
C LEU A 47 4.43 -4.19 5.85
N ALA A 48 3.91 -5.37 5.54
CA ALA A 48 3.07 -5.59 4.37
C ALA A 48 1.77 -4.79 4.39
N ALA A 49 1.15 -4.64 5.56
CA ALA A 49 -0.03 -3.80 5.73
C ALA A 49 0.29 -2.32 5.45
N VAL A 50 1.43 -1.82 5.95
CA VAL A 50 1.87 -0.45 5.66
C VAL A 50 2.17 -0.26 4.18
N MET A 51 2.94 -1.17 3.57
CA MET A 51 3.26 -1.14 2.13
C MET A 51 2.00 -1.18 1.26
N SER A 52 0.93 -1.80 1.75
CA SER A 52 -0.34 -1.89 1.04
C SER A 52 -0.95 -0.52 0.73
N TYR A 53 -0.66 0.52 1.53
CA TYR A 53 -1.23 1.85 1.32
C TYR A 53 -0.32 2.78 0.52
N ILE A 54 0.86 2.32 0.11
CA ILE A 54 1.73 3.09 -0.78
C ILE A 54 1.33 2.78 -2.22
N PRO A 55 1.08 3.80 -3.08
CA PRO A 55 0.73 3.61 -4.48
C PRO A 55 1.72 2.69 -5.21
N PHE A 56 1.21 1.83 -6.11
CA PHE A 56 1.94 0.75 -6.79
C PHE A 56 2.53 -0.35 -5.89
N LEU A 57 3.00 -0.04 -4.68
CA LEU A 57 3.50 -1.02 -3.73
C LEU A 57 2.40 -1.92 -3.17
N CYS A 58 1.14 -1.48 -3.21
CA CYS A 58 -0.03 -2.29 -2.84
C CYS A 58 -0.13 -3.64 -3.55
N PHE A 59 0.45 -3.77 -4.75
CA PHE A 59 0.45 -5.03 -5.50
C PHE A 59 1.44 -6.06 -4.96
N ILE A 60 2.52 -5.64 -4.29
CA ILE A 60 3.54 -6.55 -3.74
C ILE A 60 2.94 -7.49 -2.69
N PRO A 61 2.34 -7.00 -1.57
CA PRO A 61 1.71 -7.87 -0.59
C PRO A 61 0.50 -8.61 -1.18
N LEU A 62 -0.21 -8.01 -2.14
CA LEU A 62 -1.34 -8.67 -2.81
C LEU A 62 -0.92 -9.94 -3.57
N LEU A 63 0.22 -9.90 -4.26
CA LEU A 63 0.70 -11.00 -5.11
C LEU A 63 1.54 -12.02 -4.33
N ASN A 64 2.35 -11.56 -3.37
CA ASN A 64 3.35 -12.39 -2.70
C ASN A 64 2.86 -12.98 -1.36
N MET A 65 1.92 -12.35 -0.64
CA MET A 65 1.48 -12.80 0.68
C MET A 65 0.15 -13.56 0.67
N LYS A 66 0.05 -14.60 -0.17
CA LYS A 66 -1.19 -15.36 -0.36
C LYS A 66 -1.69 -16.04 0.92
N HIS A 67 -0.80 -16.42 1.82
CA HIS A 67 -1.10 -17.13 3.06
C HIS A 67 -1.42 -16.21 4.25
N ASN A 68 -1.11 -14.92 4.15
CA ASN A 68 -1.37 -13.96 5.23
C ASN A 68 -2.69 -13.22 4.96
N GLN A 69 -3.75 -13.60 5.68
CA GLN A 69 -5.08 -13.03 5.51
C GLN A 69 -5.13 -11.52 5.85
N GLU A 70 -4.39 -11.09 6.87
CA GLU A 70 -4.32 -9.68 7.30
C GLU A 70 -3.62 -8.82 6.23
N ALA A 71 -2.46 -9.26 5.73
CA ALA A 71 -1.75 -8.55 4.66
C ALA A 71 -2.60 -8.43 3.40
N ARG A 72 -3.37 -9.47 3.02
CA ARG A 72 -4.27 -9.42 1.87
C ARG A 72 -5.46 -8.50 2.07
N PHE A 73 -5.96 -8.37 3.31
CA PHE A 73 -7.02 -7.45 3.63
C PHE A 73 -6.57 -6.01 3.36
N HIS A 74 -5.42 -5.61 3.91
CA HIS A 74 -4.86 -4.28 3.67
C HIS A 74 -4.46 -4.06 2.20
N ALA A 75 -3.89 -5.07 1.53
CA ALA A 75 -3.52 -4.98 0.12
C ALA A 75 -4.72 -4.70 -0.79
N ARG A 76 -5.88 -5.33 -0.53
CA ARG A 76 -7.11 -5.05 -1.28
C ARG A 76 -7.62 -3.63 -1.07
N GLN A 77 -7.58 -3.13 0.16
CA GLN A 77 -7.94 -1.74 0.45
C GLN A 77 -7.00 -0.76 -0.24
N GLY A 78 -5.70 -1.07 -0.21
CA GLY A 78 -4.65 -0.36 -0.92
C GLY A 78 -4.90 -0.22 -2.42
N VAL A 79 -5.31 -1.31 -3.08
CA VAL A 79 -5.67 -1.28 -4.51
C VAL A 79 -6.87 -0.37 -4.77
N VAL A 80 -7.91 -0.42 -3.94
CA VAL A 80 -9.07 0.47 -4.10
C VAL A 80 -8.65 1.93 -3.95
N LEU A 81 -7.81 2.25 -2.95
CA LEU A 81 -7.27 3.59 -2.75
C LEU A 81 -6.44 4.04 -3.96
N PHE A 82 -5.56 3.17 -4.47
CA PHE A 82 -4.75 3.44 -5.66
C PHE A 82 -5.62 3.72 -6.90
N LEU A 83 -6.74 3.01 -7.08
CA LEU A 83 -7.65 3.28 -8.19
C LEU A 83 -8.33 4.65 -8.05
N VAL A 84 -8.71 5.04 -6.84
CA VAL A 84 -9.26 6.38 -6.57
C VAL A 84 -8.22 7.46 -6.86
N GLU A 85 -6.98 7.27 -6.40
CA GLU A 85 -5.86 8.18 -6.68
C GLU A 85 -5.56 8.27 -8.17
N LEU A 86 -5.60 7.15 -8.90
CA LEU A 86 -5.41 7.13 -10.35
C LEU A 86 -6.49 7.95 -11.06
N VAL A 87 -7.76 7.75 -10.70
CA VAL A 87 -8.88 8.54 -11.26
C VAL A 87 -8.71 10.02 -10.93
N ALA A 88 -8.37 10.37 -9.68
CA ALA A 88 -8.10 11.75 -9.29
C ALA A 88 -6.93 12.36 -10.08
N ALA A 89 -5.86 11.61 -10.31
CA ALA A 89 -4.72 12.03 -11.10
C ALA A 89 -5.08 12.25 -12.58
N LEU A 90 -5.99 11.44 -13.15
CA LEU A 90 -6.49 11.67 -14.51
C LEU A 90 -7.24 13.00 -14.62
N PHE A 91 -7.96 13.42 -13.57
CA PHE A 91 -8.61 14.73 -13.52
C PHE A 91 -7.64 15.89 -13.25
N LEU A 92 -6.47 15.62 -12.67
CA LEU A 92 -5.41 16.63 -12.49
C LEU A 92 -4.64 16.90 -13.79
N ILE A 93 -4.70 15.99 -14.77
CA ILE A 93 -4.12 16.23 -16.09
C ILE A 93 -4.99 17.28 -16.79
N ASP A 94 -4.47 18.51 -16.86
CA ASP A 94 -5.14 19.68 -17.45
C ASP A 94 -5.78 19.38 -18.81
N ARG A 95 -5.15 18.56 -19.65
CA ARG A 95 -5.69 18.20 -20.97
C ARG A 95 -6.99 17.40 -20.89
N ILE A 96 -7.11 16.46 -19.96
CA ILE A 96 -8.31 15.61 -19.81
C ILE A 96 -9.43 16.42 -19.18
N ALA A 97 -9.12 17.17 -18.11
CA ALA A 97 -10.07 18.07 -17.47
C ALA A 97 -10.63 19.12 -18.44
N ASN A 98 -9.74 19.79 -19.20
CA ASN A 98 -10.16 20.77 -20.20
C ASN A 98 -11.00 20.13 -21.32
N PHE A 99 -10.66 18.92 -21.77
CA PHE A 99 -11.45 18.22 -22.78
C PHE A 99 -12.88 17.94 -22.30
N VAL A 100 -13.03 17.37 -21.10
CA VAL A 100 -14.34 17.07 -20.51
C VAL A 100 -15.14 18.36 -20.30
N PHE A 101 -14.52 19.38 -19.73
CA PHE A 101 -15.16 20.67 -19.48
C PHE A 101 -15.64 21.33 -20.79
N THR A 102 -14.79 21.35 -21.81
CA THR A 102 -15.13 21.91 -23.14
C THR A 102 -16.28 21.14 -23.78
N ALA A 103 -16.27 19.82 -23.73
CA ALA A 103 -17.35 19.00 -24.27
C ALA A 103 -18.70 19.27 -23.57
N VAL A 104 -18.69 19.35 -22.24
CA VAL A 104 -19.89 19.71 -21.46
C VAL A 104 -20.40 21.09 -21.83
N LEU A 105 -19.52 22.08 -21.97
CA LEU A 105 -19.90 23.43 -22.38
C LEU A 105 -20.54 23.46 -23.77
N ILE A 106 -19.98 22.74 -24.74
CA ILE A 106 -20.55 22.66 -26.09
C ILE A 106 -21.97 22.10 -26.06
N VAL A 107 -22.19 21.02 -25.31
CA VAL A 107 -23.53 20.42 -25.16
C VAL A 107 -24.50 21.38 -24.46
N ALA A 108 -24.06 22.06 -23.39
CA ALA A 108 -24.87 23.04 -22.69
C ALA A 108 -25.27 24.22 -23.58
N VAL A 109 -24.34 24.73 -24.39
CA VAL A 109 -24.60 25.79 -25.37
C VAL A 109 -25.58 25.31 -26.44
N ALA A 110 -25.43 24.09 -26.95
CA ALA A 110 -26.36 23.53 -27.92
C ALA A 110 -27.79 23.42 -27.36
N PHE A 111 -27.95 22.96 -26.12
CA PHE A 111 -29.25 22.93 -25.46
C PHE A 111 -29.81 24.34 -25.18
N SER A 112 -28.95 25.31 -24.84
CA SER A 112 -29.36 26.71 -24.68
C SER A 112 -29.92 27.28 -25.99
N ILE A 113 -29.21 27.08 -27.11
CA ILE A 113 -29.67 27.51 -28.44
C ILE A 113 -30.99 26.83 -28.81
N ALA A 114 -31.11 25.51 -28.59
CA ALA A 114 -32.35 24.79 -28.85
C ALA A 114 -33.52 25.32 -28.00
N GLY A 115 -33.27 25.60 -26.71
CA GLY A 115 -34.25 26.21 -25.81
C GLY A 115 -34.72 27.57 -26.30
N ILE A 116 -33.78 28.45 -26.70
CA ILE A 116 -34.09 29.76 -27.28
C ILE A 116 -34.93 29.60 -28.56
N TYR A 117 -34.54 28.70 -29.46
CA TYR A 117 -35.24 28.46 -30.72
C TYR A 117 -36.71 28.04 -30.50
N PHE A 118 -36.98 27.18 -29.52
CA PHE A 118 -38.35 26.79 -29.18
C PHE A 118 -39.12 27.87 -28.42
N ALA A 119 -38.45 28.61 -27.54
CA ALA A 119 -39.04 29.74 -26.82
C ALA A 119 -39.51 30.83 -27.80
N LEU A 120 -38.71 31.14 -28.82
CA LEU A 120 -39.08 32.08 -29.88
C LEU A 120 -40.28 31.59 -30.72
N GLN A 121 -40.54 30.29 -30.78
CA GLN A 121 -41.75 29.73 -31.40
C GLN A 121 -42.97 29.72 -30.47
N GLY A 122 -42.84 30.19 -29.23
CA GLY A 122 -43.88 30.11 -28.21
C GLY A 122 -44.18 28.68 -27.75
N LYS A 123 -43.26 27.73 -27.98
CA LYS A 123 -43.43 26.33 -27.59
C LYS A 123 -42.72 26.08 -26.25
N ASN A 124 -43.46 25.52 -25.29
CA ASN A 124 -42.87 24.99 -24.05
C ASN A 124 -42.20 23.64 -24.34
N TYR A 125 -41.05 23.70 -25.00
CA TYR A 125 -40.29 22.49 -25.33
C TYR A 125 -39.44 22.06 -24.14
N LYS A 126 -39.67 20.83 -23.68
CA LYS A 126 -38.90 20.22 -22.61
C LYS A 126 -37.60 19.67 -23.17
N LEU A 127 -36.47 20.29 -22.79
CA LEU A 127 -35.15 19.82 -23.21
C LEU A 127 -34.88 18.41 -22.65
N PRO A 128 -34.33 17.49 -23.45
CA PRO A 128 -34.01 16.14 -22.98
C PRO A 128 -32.98 16.21 -21.85
N ILE A 129 -33.13 15.33 -20.85
CA ILE A 129 -32.28 15.26 -19.65
C ILE A 129 -32.48 16.47 -18.72
N ILE A 130 -32.24 17.70 -19.21
CA ILE A 130 -32.32 18.92 -18.39
C ILE A 130 -33.76 19.19 -17.92
N GLY A 131 -34.75 19.00 -18.79
CA GLY A 131 -36.15 19.20 -18.40
C GLY A 131 -36.61 18.23 -17.32
N ASP A 132 -36.19 16.96 -17.39
CA ASP A 132 -36.52 15.97 -16.36
C ASP A 132 -35.81 16.24 -15.03
N LEU A 133 -34.58 16.76 -15.08
CA LEU A 133 -33.84 17.18 -13.90
C LEU A 133 -34.50 18.41 -13.25
N ALA A 134 -34.89 19.40 -14.04
CA ALA A 134 -35.57 20.60 -13.56
C ALA A 134 -36.91 20.28 -12.88
N ASP A 135 -37.70 19.38 -13.48
CA ASP A 135 -38.98 18.94 -12.90
C ASP A 135 -38.78 18.19 -11.57
N LYS A 136 -37.69 17.43 -11.44
CA LYS A 136 -37.37 16.70 -10.21
C LYS A 136 -36.81 17.58 -9.11
N SER A 137 -36.15 18.69 -9.45
CA SER A 137 -35.43 19.51 -8.48
C SER A 137 -36.33 20.42 -7.63
N LYS A 138 -37.66 20.44 -7.84
CA LYS A 138 -38.60 21.36 -7.16
C LYS A 138 -38.07 22.79 -7.10
N LEU A 139 -37.41 23.21 -8.18
CA LEU A 139 -36.95 24.58 -8.41
C LEU A 139 -38.12 25.42 -8.95
#